data_AF-A0A956FMY7-F1
#
_entry.id   AF-A0A956FMY7-F1
#
_cell.length_a   1.000
_cell.length_b   1.000
_cell.length_c   1.000
_cell.angle_alpha   90.00
_cell.angle_beta   90.00
_cell.angle_gamma   90.00
#
_symmetry.space_group_name_H-M   'P 1'
#
loop_
_entity.id
_entity.type
_entity.pdbx_description
1 polymer ?
#
loop_
_entity_poly.entity_id
_entity_poly.type
_entity_poly.pdbx_seq_one_letter_code
_entity_poly.pdbx_strand_id
1 'polypeptide(L)'
;MIAVSPVPFNTTFSGRDAYCANTYSKSILRVCAEELAQHPEVDYCPSFEMVTSGGADVYGEDNIHVVDAVVERVVETMLRAYFHDE
;
A
#
# COMPACT_ATOMS: atom_id res chain seq x y z
N MET A 1 5.06 11.46 6.94
CA MET A 1 4.46 10.15 6.60
C MET A 1 4.58 9.86 5.11
N ILE A 2 5.12 8.69 4.75
CA ILE A 2 5.14 8.12 3.38
C ILE A 2 4.48 6.75 3.39
N ALA A 3 3.91 6.33 2.26
CA ALA A 3 3.29 5.02 2.10
C ALA A 3 3.60 4.44 0.72
N VAL A 4 3.58 3.10 0.61
CA VAL A 4 3.53 2.44 -0.69
C VAL A 4 2.06 2.16 -1.01
N SER A 5 1.62 2.56 -2.20
CA SER A 5 0.23 2.33 -2.59
C SER A 5 -0.05 0.83 -2.74
N PRO A 6 -1.10 0.28 -2.11
CA PRO A 6 -1.51 -1.12 -2.28
C PRO A 6 -2.21 -1.39 -3.61
N VAL A 7 -2.65 -0.34 -4.32
CA VAL A 7 -3.41 -0.48 -5.56
C VAL A 7 -2.51 -1.10 -6.64
N PRO A 8 -2.89 -2.26 -7.21
CA PRO A 8 -2.20 -2.85 -8.34
C PRO A 8 -2.27 -1.90 -9.54
N PHE A 9 -1.15 -1.68 -10.23
CA PHE A 9 -1.20 -0.94 -11.49
C PHE A 9 -1.62 -1.85 -12.64
N ASN A 10 -2.23 -1.24 -13.65
CA ASN A 10 -2.62 -1.94 -14.87
C ASN A 10 -1.39 -2.22 -15.77
N THR A 11 -1.51 -3.20 -16.66
CA THR A 11 -0.45 -3.64 -17.60
C THR A 11 0.40 -2.49 -18.16
N THR A 12 1.72 -2.55 -17.96
CA THR A 12 2.64 -1.44 -18.25
C THR A 12 3.27 -1.49 -19.66
N PHE A 13 2.67 -2.21 -20.61
CA PHE A 13 3.25 -2.48 -21.94
C PHE A 13 4.69 -3.04 -21.90
N SER A 14 5.13 -3.55 -20.74
CA SER A 14 6.51 -3.96 -20.47
C SER A 14 6.83 -5.38 -20.98
N GLY A 15 5.85 -6.07 -21.57
CA GLY A 15 5.96 -7.47 -21.98
C GLY A 15 6.09 -8.46 -20.81
N ARG A 16 6.03 -7.98 -19.56
CA ARG A 16 6.05 -8.79 -18.34
C ARG A 16 4.63 -9.07 -17.85
N ASP A 17 4.47 -10.18 -17.14
CA ASP A 17 3.26 -10.46 -16.38
C ASP A 17 2.94 -9.29 -15.43
N ALA A 18 1.67 -8.88 -15.40
CA ALA A 18 1.25 -7.68 -14.67
C ALA A 18 1.47 -7.85 -13.16
N TYR A 19 1.22 -9.05 -12.62
CA TYR A 19 1.42 -9.33 -11.21
C TYR A 19 2.91 -9.33 -10.85
N CYS A 20 3.76 -9.94 -11.67
CA CYS A 20 5.22 -9.91 -11.51
C CYS A 20 5.77 -8.48 -11.57
N ALA A 21 5.32 -7.69 -12.55
CA ALA A 21 5.74 -6.29 -12.69
C ALA A 21 5.29 -5.45 -11.48
N ASN A 22 4.03 -5.61 -11.06
CA ASN A 22 3.49 -4.92 -9.88
C ASN A 22 4.26 -5.27 -8.62
N THR A 23 4.47 -6.57 -8.37
CA THR A 23 5.24 -7.04 -7.22
C THR A 23 6.63 -6.42 -7.22
N TYR A 24 7.37 -6.53 -8.33
CA TYR A 24 8.73 -5.98 -8.43
C TYR A 24 8.79 -4.47 -8.13
N SER A 25 7.95 -3.69 -8.79
CA SER A 25 7.95 -2.23 -8.63
C SER A 25 7.53 -1.80 -7.24
N LYS A 26 6.53 -2.45 -6.62
CA LYS A 26 6.08 -2.13 -5.27
C LYS A 26 7.11 -2.56 -4.22
N SER A 27 7.79 -3.70 -4.41
CA SER A 27 8.90 -4.12 -3.56
C SER A 27 10.06 -3.11 -3.59
N ILE A 28 10.41 -2.57 -4.75
CA ILE A 28 11.41 -1.50 -4.84
C ILE A 28 10.97 -0.26 -4.06
N LEU A 29 9.74 0.21 -4.28
CA LEU A 29 9.20 1.37 -3.56
C LEU A 29 9.17 1.12 -2.05
N ARG A 30 8.92 -0.11 -1.60
CA ARG A 30 8.94 -0.47 -0.18
C ARG A 30 10.34 -0.38 0.42
N VAL A 31 11.36 -0.82 -0.32
CA VAL A 31 12.76 -0.62 0.10
C VAL A 31 13.08 0.87 0.17
N CYS A 32 12.74 1.66 -0.85
CA CYS A 32 12.95 3.11 -0.80
C CYS A 32 12.25 3.78 0.39
N ALA A 33 11.02 3.35 0.71
CA ALA A 33 10.30 3.85 1.88
C ALA A 33 10.96 3.45 3.20
N GLU A 34 11.54 2.25 3.30
CA GLU A 34 12.31 1.80 4.47
C GLU A 34 13.55 2.67 4.70
N GLU A 35 14.31 2.93 3.62
CA GLU A 35 15.51 3.76 3.69
C GLU A 35 15.17 5.19 4.11
N LEU A 36 14.07 5.74 3.58
CA LEU A 36 13.60 7.08 3.97
C LEU A 36 13.12 7.11 5.42
N ALA A 37 12.48 6.04 5.91
CA ALA A 37 12.00 5.95 7.29
C ALA A 37 13.11 5.81 8.33
N GLN A 38 14.38 5.66 7.92
CA GLN A 38 15.51 5.78 8.84
C GLN A 38 15.73 7.24 9.31
N HIS A 39 15.15 8.22 8.60
CA HIS A 39 15.18 9.61 9.01
C HIS A 39 14.10 9.91 10.05
N PRO A 40 14.44 10.54 11.20
CA PRO A 40 13.48 10.80 12.28
C PRO A 40 12.25 11.62 11.88
N GLU A 41 12.35 12.44 10.83
CA GLU A 41 11.24 13.23 10.30
C GLU A 41 10.31 12.47 9.33
N VAL A 42 10.60 11.20 9.03
CA VAL A 42 9.84 10.39 8.06
C VAL A 42 9.24 9.16 8.72
N ASP A 43 7.94 9.19 8.91
CA ASP A 43 7.20 7.98 9.29
C ASP A 43 6.75 7.15 8.08
N TYR A 44 6.81 5.82 8.21
CA TYR A 44 6.22 4.90 7.24
C TYR A 44 4.81 4.47 7.66
N CYS A 45 3.83 4.61 6.76
CA CYS A 45 2.49 4.06 6.93
C CYS A 45 2.38 2.70 6.21
N PRO A 46 2.08 1.59 6.92
CA PRO A 46 2.09 0.24 6.37
C PRO A 46 0.80 -0.10 5.58
N SER A 47 0.24 0.86 4.84
CA SER A 47 -0.98 0.63 4.06
C SER A 47 -0.81 -0.45 2.99
N PHE A 48 0.40 -0.62 2.46
CA PHE A 48 0.71 -1.64 1.47
C PHE A 48 0.52 -3.04 2.04
N GLU A 49 1.14 -3.32 3.19
CA GLU A 49 1.07 -4.59 3.88
C GLU A 49 -0.33 -4.88 4.42
N MET A 50 -1.00 -3.86 4.97
CA MET A 50 -2.37 -4.01 5.49
C MET A 50 -3.35 -4.51 4.43
N VAL A 51 -3.25 -4.03 3.19
CA VAL A 51 -4.13 -4.49 2.11
C VAL A 51 -3.61 -5.80 1.52
N THR A 52 -2.34 -5.88 1.14
CA THR A 52 -1.82 -7.04 0.39
C THR A 52 -1.81 -8.34 1.21
N SER A 53 -1.73 -8.26 2.54
CA SER A 53 -1.84 -9.43 3.42
C SER A 53 -3.24 -10.07 3.45
N GLY A 54 -4.27 -9.34 3.03
CA GLY A 54 -5.65 -9.84 2.99
C GLY A 54 -6.01 -10.67 1.75
N GLY A 55 -5.08 -10.87 0.80
CA GLY A 55 -5.29 -11.73 -0.36
C GLY A 55 -6.21 -11.12 -1.41
N ALA A 56 -6.99 -11.94 -2.13
CA ALA A 56 -7.87 -11.48 -3.20
C ALA A 56 -9.15 -10.80 -2.68
N ASP A 57 -9.63 -11.19 -1.49
CA ASP A 57 -10.92 -10.77 -0.93
C ASP A 57 -10.97 -9.28 -0.54
N VAL A 58 -9.81 -8.61 -0.47
CA VAL A 58 -9.72 -7.17 -0.19
C VAL A 58 -9.97 -6.31 -1.42
N TYR A 59 -10.03 -6.91 -2.61
CA TYR A 59 -10.30 -6.20 -3.85
C TYR A 59 -11.73 -6.46 -4.33
N GLY A 60 -12.31 -5.47 -5.01
CA GLY A 60 -13.59 -5.60 -5.69
C GLY A 60 -13.51 -6.52 -6.91
N GLU A 61 -14.61 -6.61 -7.66
CA GLU A 61 -14.74 -7.51 -8.81
C GLU A 61 -13.68 -7.30 -9.91
N ASP A 62 -13.10 -6.11 -9.98
CA ASP A 62 -12.05 -5.78 -10.95
C ASP A 62 -10.63 -6.15 -10.50
N ASN A 63 -10.46 -6.70 -9.29
CA ASN A 63 -9.17 -7.07 -8.69
C ASN A 63 -8.17 -5.90 -8.57
N ILE A 64 -8.65 -4.65 -8.61
CA ILE A 64 -7.81 -3.45 -8.56
C ILE A 64 -8.25 -2.53 -7.42
N HIS A 65 -9.56 -2.29 -7.28
CA HIS A 65 -10.06 -1.39 -6.24
C HIS A 65 -10.16 -2.11 -4.91
N VAL A 66 -9.53 -1.53 -3.88
CA VAL A 66 -9.66 -2.01 -2.51
C VAL A 66 -11.07 -1.73 -2.01
N VAL A 67 -11.71 -2.72 -1.37
CA VAL A 67 -13.08 -2.54 -0.84
C VAL A 67 -13.12 -1.50 0.28
N ASP A 68 -14.21 -0.73 0.36
CA ASP A 68 -14.36 0.40 1.27
C ASP A 68 -14.07 0.03 2.74
N ALA A 69 -14.50 -1.14 3.19
CA ALA A 69 -14.26 -1.62 4.55
C ALA A 69 -12.77 -1.74 4.90
N VAL A 70 -11.93 -2.10 3.92
CA VAL A 70 -10.47 -2.20 4.10
C VAL A 70 -9.84 -0.80 4.04
N VAL A 71 -10.33 0.06 3.15
CA VAL A 71 -9.89 1.48 3.09
C VAL A 71 -10.16 2.18 4.41
N GLU A 72 -11.36 2.02 4.96
CA GLU A 72 -11.75 2.57 6.27
C GLU A 72 -10.78 2.11 7.36
N ARG A 73 -10.45 0.82 7.41
CA ARG A 73 -9.48 0.28 8.39
C ARG A 73 -8.08 0.91 8.25
N VAL A 74 -7.61 1.11 7.02
CA VAL A 74 -6.32 1.77 6.76
C VAL A 74 -6.35 3.21 7.26
N VAL A 75 -7.42 3.95 6.94
CA VAL A 75 -7.60 5.35 7.37
C VAL A 75 -7.72 5.46 8.88
N GLU A 76 -8.51 4.61 9.54
CA GLU A 76 -8.61 4.58 11.01
C GLU A 76 -7.25 4.34 11.68
N THR A 77 -6.46 3.42 11.13
CA THR A 77 -5.13 3.09 11.67
C THR A 77 -4.19 4.28 11.53
N MET A 78 -4.23 4.97 10.38
CA MET A 78 -3.49 6.21 10.17
C MET A 78 -3.95 7.30 11.14
N LEU A 79 -5.26 7.54 11.25
CA LEU A 79 -5.80 8.57 12.15
C LEU A 79 -5.37 8.32 13.59
N ARG A 80 -5.47 7.08 14.09
CA ARG A 80 -5.02 6.73 15.45
C ARG A 80 -3.54 6.98 15.71
N ALA A 81 -2.70 6.94 14.67
CA ALA A 81 -1.26 7.14 14.80
C ALA A 81 -0.85 8.62 14.81
N TYR A 82 -1.63 9.52 14.17
CA TYR A 82 -1.25 10.93 13.98
C TYR A 82 -2.25 11.94 14.56
N PHE A 83 -3.50 11.54 14.74
CA PHE A 83 -4.57 12.35 15.30
C PHE A 83 -5.03 11.67 16.58
N HIS A 84 -4.44 12.11 17.69
CA HIS A 84 -5.02 11.88 19.00
C HIS A 84 -6.01 13.02 19.25
N ASP A 85 -7.29 12.70 19.44
CA ASP A 85 -8.23 13.64 20.04
C ASP A 85 -7.69 13.99 21.44
N GLU A 86 -7.52 15.29 21.73
CA GLU A 86 -7.43 15.79 23.10
C GLU A 86 -8.72 15.52 23.88
#